data_AF-W1P3F5-F1
#
_entry.id   AF-W1P3F5-F1
#
_cell.length_a   1.000
_cell.length_b   1.000
_cell.length_c   1.000
_cell.angle_alpha   90.00
_cell.angle_beta   90.00
_cell.angle_gamma   90.00
#
_symmetry.space_group_name_H-M   'P 1'
#
loop_
_entity.id
_entity.type
_entity.pdbx_description
1 polymer ?
#
loop_
_entity_poly.entity_id
_entity_poly.type
_entity_poly.pdbx_seq_one_letter_code
_entity_poly.pdbx_strand_id
1 'polypeptide(L)'
;MVRALAIVNTAGPTKGQAVALHVQSNLAAFFRLNIIAYQDTLYAHSLHHFYRDCHIYGTVDFIFGNAAEVFQNCHFFACRPMPKQKNMITADGRFEPTQETGFIFQNCTIQASPDLEAVKGNFSTYLGRPWRSQARGRHKGKDEVGGLKVDGEVKKEVWKFTVAEFIQGQLWLKAAGVPFKARL
;
A
#
# COMPACT_ATOMS: atom_id res chain seq x y z
N MET A 1 2.55 11.64 -14.22
CA MET A 1 2.14 10.23 -14.39
C MET A 1 3.37 9.40 -14.70
N VAL A 2 3.47 8.21 -14.11
CA VAL A 2 4.55 7.23 -14.39
C VAL A 2 3.91 5.90 -14.80
N ARG A 3 4.41 5.25 -15.85
CA ARG A 3 3.83 4.00 -16.35
C ARG A 3 4.85 3.00 -16.89
N ALA A 4 4.52 1.72 -16.79
CA ALA A 4 5.21 0.60 -17.45
C ALA A 4 6.73 0.53 -17.19
N LEU A 5 7.15 0.64 -15.93
CA LEU A 5 8.55 0.47 -15.53
C LEU A 5 8.68 -0.13 -14.12
N ALA A 6 9.90 -0.51 -13.77
CA ALA A 6 10.26 -0.94 -12.42
C ALA A 6 11.10 0.13 -11.71
N ILE A 7 10.80 0.38 -10.43
CA ILE A 7 11.62 1.20 -9.53
C ILE A 7 12.09 0.30 -8.40
N VAL A 8 13.41 0.15 -8.29
CA VAL A 8 14.03 -0.88 -7.43
C VAL A 8 15.07 -0.27 -6.52
N ASN A 9 15.00 -0.58 -5.24
CA ASN A 9 16.10 -0.34 -4.30
C ASN A 9 16.72 -1.69 -3.88
N THR A 10 18.00 -1.89 -4.19
CA THR A 10 18.71 -3.16 -3.99
C THR A 10 19.53 -3.20 -2.68
N ALA A 11 19.32 -2.27 -1.75
CA ALA A 11 20.08 -2.23 -0.49
C ALA A 11 19.96 -3.53 0.33
N GLY A 12 18.81 -4.21 0.24
CA GLY A 12 18.54 -5.46 0.94
C GLY A 12 18.03 -5.28 2.37
N PRO A 13 17.52 -6.36 3.00
CA PRO A 13 16.81 -6.28 4.28
C PRO A 13 17.75 -6.02 5.47
N THR A 14 19.06 -6.18 5.30
CA THR A 14 20.08 -5.92 6.35
C THR A 14 20.40 -4.45 6.53
N LYS A 15 20.00 -3.58 5.59
CA LYS A 15 20.28 -2.14 5.63
C LYS A 15 19.20 -1.33 6.36
N GLY A 16 18.16 -1.99 6.83
CA GLY A 16 16.99 -1.30 7.37
C GLY A 16 16.27 -0.53 6.27
N GLN A 17 15.95 0.72 6.54
CA GLN A 17 15.09 1.57 5.71
C GLN A 17 15.75 1.88 4.37
N ALA A 18 15.08 1.54 3.26
CA ALA A 18 15.61 1.77 1.91
C ALA A 18 14.46 1.96 0.91
N VAL A 19 14.07 3.23 0.71
CA VAL A 19 12.95 3.60 -0.16
C VAL A 19 13.25 3.32 -1.63
N ALA A 20 12.32 2.68 -2.34
CA ALA A 20 12.35 2.59 -3.81
C ALA A 20 11.66 3.81 -4.44
N LEU A 21 10.46 4.16 -3.95
CA LEU A 21 9.69 5.30 -4.47
C LEU A 21 9.24 6.20 -3.33
N HIS A 22 9.61 7.48 -3.42
CA HIS A 22 9.12 8.55 -2.54
C HIS A 22 8.25 9.51 -3.35
N VAL A 23 7.01 9.73 -2.93
CA VAL A 23 6.05 10.59 -3.63
C VAL A 23 5.56 11.71 -2.72
N GLN A 24 5.76 12.95 -3.16
CA GLN A 24 5.30 14.20 -2.53
C GLN A 24 4.46 15.07 -3.48
N SER A 25 4.10 14.54 -4.65
CA SER A 25 3.39 15.28 -5.68
C SER A 25 1.88 15.13 -5.51
N ASN A 26 1.13 16.21 -5.67
CA ASN A 26 -0.33 16.13 -5.69
C ASN A 26 -0.82 15.56 -7.02
N LEU A 27 -1.93 14.81 -6.98
CA LEU A 27 -2.58 14.25 -8.17
C LEU A 27 -1.62 13.34 -8.97
N ALA A 28 -0.83 12.54 -8.26
CA ALA A 28 0.14 11.63 -8.86
C ALA A 28 -0.52 10.30 -9.22
N ALA A 29 -0.40 9.89 -10.49
CA ALA A 29 -0.91 8.60 -10.98
C ALA A 29 0.23 7.67 -11.44
N PHE A 30 0.13 6.41 -11.04
CA PHE A 30 1.08 5.33 -11.31
C PHE A 30 0.35 4.14 -11.93
N PHE A 31 0.79 3.69 -13.11
CA PHE A 31 0.08 2.67 -13.88
C PHE A 31 1.01 1.56 -14.38
N ARG A 32 0.75 0.30 -13.99
CA ARG A 32 1.59 -0.85 -14.35
C ARG A 32 3.04 -0.68 -13.94
N LEU A 33 3.26 -0.32 -12.67
CA LEU A 33 4.60 -0.25 -12.09
C LEU A 33 4.92 -1.50 -11.30
N ASN A 34 6.20 -1.83 -11.25
CA ASN A 34 6.78 -2.71 -10.24
C ASN A 34 7.59 -1.83 -9.26
N ILE A 35 7.22 -1.81 -7.98
CA ILE A 35 7.94 -1.06 -6.94
C ILE A 35 8.52 -2.07 -5.97
N ILE A 36 9.85 -2.16 -5.92
CA ILE A 36 10.54 -3.29 -5.31
C ILE A 36 11.61 -2.80 -4.33
N ALA A 37 11.45 -3.11 -3.06
CA ALA A 37 12.51 -3.04 -2.06
C ALA A 37 12.21 -4.02 -0.92
N TYR A 38 12.75 -3.74 0.27
CA TYR A 38 12.48 -4.48 1.50
C TYR A 38 11.73 -3.57 2.49
N GLN A 39 12.44 -2.98 3.45
CA GLN A 39 11.84 -2.08 4.43
C GLN A 39 11.65 -0.68 3.84
N ASP A 40 10.49 -0.07 4.11
CA ASP A 40 10.11 1.29 3.69
C ASP A 40 10.04 1.44 2.15
N THR A 41 9.55 0.44 1.42
CA THR A 41 9.58 0.39 -0.06
C THR A 41 8.93 1.61 -0.74
N LEU A 42 7.71 1.94 -0.37
CA LEU A 42 6.91 3.03 -0.93
C LEU A 42 6.63 4.07 0.16
N TYR A 43 7.29 5.22 0.04
CA TYR A 43 7.01 6.38 0.87
C TYR A 43 5.94 7.27 0.24
N ALA A 44 4.69 6.98 0.59
CA ALA A 44 3.51 7.76 0.29
C ALA A 44 3.41 8.99 1.22
N HIS A 45 4.29 9.97 0.99
CA HIS A 45 4.58 11.02 1.97
C HIS A 45 3.38 11.91 2.30
N SER A 46 2.74 12.50 1.29
CA SER A 46 1.61 13.43 1.46
C SER A 46 0.80 13.58 0.17
N LEU A 47 -0.37 14.24 0.26
CA LEU A 47 -1.24 14.61 -0.87
C LEU A 47 -1.96 13.41 -1.51
N HIS A 48 -2.51 13.58 -2.72
CA HIS A 48 -3.38 12.59 -3.35
C HIS A 48 -2.65 11.75 -4.40
N HIS A 49 -2.66 10.43 -4.23
CA HIS A 49 -2.03 9.50 -5.15
C HIS A 49 -2.98 8.39 -5.61
N PHE A 50 -2.75 7.88 -6.82
CA PHE A 50 -3.49 6.76 -7.38
C PHE A 50 -2.56 5.73 -8.03
N TYR A 51 -2.74 4.46 -7.67
CA TYR A 51 -1.96 3.34 -8.20
C TYR A 51 -2.91 2.35 -8.85
N ARG A 52 -2.63 2.00 -10.10
CA ARG A 52 -3.47 1.10 -10.90
C ARG A 52 -2.62 0.00 -11.51
N ASP A 53 -3.07 -1.25 -11.33
CA ASP A 53 -2.43 -2.43 -11.93
C ASP A 53 -0.94 -2.53 -11.59
N CYS A 54 -0.54 -2.09 -10.39
CA CYS A 54 0.84 -2.10 -9.93
C CYS A 54 1.15 -3.33 -9.07
N HIS A 55 2.41 -3.74 -9.07
CA HIS A 55 2.95 -4.72 -8.13
C HIS A 55 3.89 -4.03 -7.15
N ILE A 56 3.68 -4.22 -5.86
CA ILE A 56 4.51 -3.65 -4.78
C ILE A 56 5.04 -4.78 -3.91
N TYR A 57 6.35 -4.80 -3.69
CA TYR A 57 7.07 -5.85 -2.96
C TYR A 57 7.77 -5.24 -1.74
N GLY A 58 7.72 -5.90 -0.59
CA GLY A 58 8.48 -5.45 0.57
C GLY A 58 8.28 -6.28 1.82
N THR A 59 8.88 -5.82 2.92
CA THR A 59 8.88 -6.54 4.21
C THR A 59 8.25 -5.71 5.32
N VAL A 60 9.04 -4.87 5.96
CA VAL A 60 8.63 -4.03 7.10
C VAL A 60 8.14 -2.69 6.58
N ASP A 61 6.95 -2.29 7.00
CA ASP A 61 6.33 -0.98 6.73
C ASP A 61 6.41 -0.57 5.26
N PHE A 62 6.23 -1.52 4.34
CA PHE A 62 6.68 -1.28 2.97
C PHE A 62 5.78 -0.32 2.18
N ILE A 63 4.58 0.02 2.70
CA ILE A 63 3.82 1.20 2.30
C ILE A 63 3.64 2.06 3.54
N PHE A 64 4.18 3.27 3.54
CA PHE A 64 4.13 4.13 4.72
C PHE A 64 4.04 5.60 4.34
N GLY A 65 3.60 6.41 5.31
CA GLY A 65 3.43 7.85 5.13
C GLY A 65 2.03 8.33 5.49
N ASN A 66 1.67 9.49 4.97
CA ASN A 66 0.44 10.22 5.33
C ASN A 66 -0.25 10.81 4.09
N ALA A 67 -0.16 10.15 2.94
CA ALA A 67 -0.92 10.51 1.74
C ALA A 67 -2.38 10.04 1.81
N ALA A 68 -3.26 10.65 1.02
CA ALA A 68 -4.56 10.10 0.66
C ALA A 68 -4.36 9.27 -0.62
N GLU A 69 -4.30 7.95 -0.47
CA GLU A 69 -3.86 7.05 -1.53
C GLU A 69 -4.88 5.95 -1.81
N VAL A 70 -5.17 5.72 -3.09
CA VAL A 70 -5.99 4.59 -3.54
C VAL A 70 -5.17 3.68 -4.44
N PHE A 71 -5.06 2.42 -4.02
CA PHE A 71 -4.58 1.32 -4.84
C PHE A 71 -5.78 0.58 -5.44
N GLN A 72 -5.79 0.42 -6.76
CA GLN A 72 -6.87 -0.28 -7.44
C GLN A 72 -6.31 -1.36 -8.36
N ASN A 73 -6.76 -2.60 -8.14
CA ASN A 73 -6.29 -3.78 -8.88
C ASN A 73 -4.77 -4.00 -8.78
N CYS A 74 -4.18 -3.65 -7.64
CA CYS A 74 -2.76 -3.85 -7.38
C CYS A 74 -2.50 -5.19 -6.69
N HIS A 75 -1.29 -5.71 -6.87
CA HIS A 75 -0.78 -6.88 -6.16
C HIS A 75 0.31 -6.47 -5.18
N PHE A 76 0.21 -6.98 -3.96
CA PHE A 76 1.16 -6.74 -2.89
C PHE A 76 1.81 -8.07 -2.54
N PHE A 77 3.14 -8.07 -2.52
CA PHE A 77 3.95 -9.25 -2.28
C PHE A 77 4.78 -9.04 -1.03
N ALA A 78 4.41 -9.74 0.05
CA ALA A 78 5.22 -9.77 1.26
C ALA A 78 6.45 -10.66 1.02
N CYS A 79 7.64 -10.07 1.15
CA CYS A 79 8.92 -10.77 0.97
C CYS A 79 9.43 -11.43 2.25
N ARG A 80 10.41 -12.31 2.13
CA ARG A 80 11.04 -12.93 3.29
C ARG A 80 11.82 -11.86 4.07
N PRO A 81 11.46 -11.56 5.33
CA PRO A 81 12.20 -10.59 6.13
C PRO A 81 13.41 -11.23 6.82
N MET A 82 14.16 -10.44 7.58
CA MET A 82 15.22 -10.98 8.43
C MET A 82 14.65 -11.87 9.54
N PRO A 83 15.44 -12.80 10.11
CA PRO A 83 15.03 -13.55 11.30
C PRO A 83 14.49 -12.63 12.41
N LYS A 84 13.41 -13.05 13.06
CA LYS A 84 12.70 -12.32 14.14
C LYS A 84 11.96 -11.04 13.70
N GLN A 85 12.06 -10.61 12.44
CA GLN A 85 11.21 -9.55 11.91
C GLN A 85 9.81 -10.08 11.56
N LYS A 86 8.87 -9.14 11.41
CA LYS A 86 7.50 -9.36 10.97
C LYS A 86 7.23 -8.44 9.80
N ASN A 87 6.51 -8.92 8.80
CA ASN A 87 6.10 -8.06 7.70
C ASN A 87 4.92 -7.19 8.10
N MET A 88 4.91 -5.95 7.62
CA MET A 88 3.81 -5.00 7.78
C MET A 88 3.52 -4.41 6.40
N ILE A 89 2.33 -4.68 5.86
CA ILE A 89 1.95 -4.14 4.55
C ILE A 89 1.90 -2.61 4.62
N THR A 90 1.28 -2.08 5.68
CA THR A 90 1.11 -0.63 5.87
C THR A 90 1.63 -0.12 7.20
N ALA A 91 2.11 1.13 7.19
CA ALA A 91 2.39 1.92 8.38
C ALA A 91 1.82 3.33 8.23
N ASP A 92 0.56 3.51 8.63
CA ASP A 92 -0.15 4.79 8.49
C ASP A 92 0.39 5.82 9.50
N GLY A 93 0.88 6.92 8.93
CA GLY A 93 1.49 8.06 9.60
C GLY A 93 0.53 9.20 9.91
N ARG A 94 -0.79 9.02 9.78
CA ARG A 94 -1.77 10.03 10.17
C ARG A 94 -1.65 10.42 11.64
N PHE A 95 -1.51 11.73 11.88
CA PHE A 95 -1.24 12.27 13.21
C PHE A 95 -2.31 13.25 13.71
N GLU A 96 -3.19 13.76 12.83
CA GLU A 96 -4.34 14.58 13.23
C GLU A 96 -5.69 13.94 12.82
N PRO A 97 -6.73 13.96 13.67
CA PRO A 97 -8.06 13.44 13.35
C PRO A 97 -8.78 14.19 12.22
N THR A 98 -8.34 15.41 11.89
CA THR A 98 -8.92 16.25 10.83
C THR A 98 -8.32 15.97 9.46
N GLN A 99 -7.16 15.33 9.38
CA GLN A 99 -6.54 14.97 8.10
C GLN A 99 -7.41 13.95 7.37
N GLU A 100 -7.60 14.11 6.07
CA GLU A 100 -8.33 13.17 5.19
C GLU A 100 -7.37 12.21 4.45
N THR A 101 -6.32 11.76 5.13
CA THR A 101 -5.26 10.87 4.61
C THR A 101 -5.44 9.41 5.01
N GLY A 102 -4.85 8.47 4.28
CA GLY A 102 -4.90 7.03 4.56
C GLY A 102 -4.72 6.20 3.30
N PHE A 103 -4.61 4.87 3.47
CA PHE A 103 -4.39 3.92 2.38
C PHE A 103 -5.65 3.11 2.10
N ILE A 104 -6.16 3.19 0.86
CA ILE A 104 -7.35 2.47 0.42
C ILE A 104 -6.97 1.41 -0.59
N PHE A 105 -7.39 0.17 -0.36
CA PHE A 105 -7.12 -0.98 -1.21
C PHE A 105 -8.42 -1.45 -1.85
N GLN A 106 -8.53 -1.33 -3.17
CA GLN A 106 -9.72 -1.72 -3.93
C GLN A 106 -9.39 -2.82 -4.93
N ASN A 107 -10.09 -3.96 -4.82
CA ASN A 107 -9.85 -5.12 -5.68
C ASN A 107 -8.36 -5.52 -5.73
N CYS A 108 -7.66 -5.40 -4.62
CA CYS A 108 -6.23 -5.69 -4.55
C CYS A 108 -6.01 -7.11 -4.01
N THR A 109 -4.85 -7.69 -4.32
CA THR A 109 -4.45 -9.01 -3.82
C THR A 109 -3.20 -8.87 -2.98
N ILE A 110 -3.20 -9.47 -1.79
CA ILE A 110 -2.02 -9.56 -0.91
C ILE A 110 -1.61 -11.02 -0.84
N GLN A 111 -0.35 -11.32 -1.15
CA GLN A 111 0.20 -12.67 -1.18
C GLN A 111 1.67 -12.69 -0.74
N ALA A 112 2.20 -13.88 -0.48
CA ALA A 112 3.61 -14.06 -0.19
C ALA A 112 4.36 -14.09 -1.52
N SER A 113 5.54 -13.48 -1.58
CA SER A 113 6.45 -13.75 -2.70
C SER A 113 7.03 -15.17 -2.58
N PRO A 114 7.57 -15.73 -3.68
CA PRO A 114 8.07 -17.11 -3.69
C PRO A 114 9.09 -17.44 -2.59
N ASP A 115 9.94 -16.48 -2.21
CA ASP A 115 10.95 -16.62 -1.15
C ASP A 115 10.35 -16.63 0.27
N LEU A 116 9.19 -16.01 0.48
CA LEU A 116 8.44 -16.08 1.73
C LEU A 116 7.57 -17.34 1.79
N GLU A 117 6.94 -17.73 0.68
CA GLU A 117 5.97 -18.84 0.64
C GLU A 117 6.56 -20.14 1.21
N ALA A 118 7.81 -20.46 0.84
CA ALA A 118 8.54 -21.64 1.32
C ALA A 118 8.80 -21.65 2.84
N VAL A 119 8.73 -20.50 3.51
CA VAL A 119 9.07 -20.32 4.92
C VAL A 119 8.00 -19.54 5.70
N LYS A 120 6.78 -19.42 5.15
CA LYS A 120 5.73 -18.54 5.69
C LYS A 120 5.33 -18.88 7.13
N GLY A 121 5.45 -20.15 7.53
CA GLY A 121 5.23 -20.58 8.91
C GLY A 121 6.19 -19.95 9.93
N ASN A 122 7.35 -19.47 9.48
CA ASN A 122 8.37 -18.85 10.34
C ASN A 122 8.21 -17.34 10.49
N PHE A 123 7.40 -16.69 9.64
CA PHE A 123 7.30 -15.23 9.57
C PHE A 123 5.85 -14.79 9.58
N SER A 124 5.49 -13.97 10.56
CA SER A 124 4.17 -13.35 10.59
C SER A 124 4.12 -12.12 9.67
N THR A 125 3.00 -11.97 8.96
CA THR A 125 2.69 -10.79 8.15
C THR A 125 1.37 -10.20 8.64
N TYR A 126 1.27 -8.88 8.61
CA TYR A 126 0.12 -8.13 9.12
C TYR A 126 -0.27 -7.06 8.10
N LEU A 127 -1.58 -6.79 7.94
CA LEU A 127 -2.07 -5.70 7.09
C LEU A 127 -1.47 -4.33 7.44
N GLY A 128 -1.12 -4.11 8.70
CA GLY A 128 -0.34 -2.94 9.07
C GLY A 128 -0.24 -2.70 10.55
N ARG A 129 0.41 -1.59 10.88
CA ARG A 129 0.54 -1.08 12.25
C ARG A 129 0.40 0.45 12.27
N PRO A 130 -0.09 1.04 13.38
CA PRO A 130 -0.11 2.49 13.51
C PRO A 130 1.32 3.01 13.65
N TRP A 131 1.77 3.86 12.71
CA TRP A 131 3.04 4.58 12.88
C TRP A 131 2.85 5.83 13.75
N ARG A 132 1.68 6.46 13.67
CA ARG A 132 1.30 7.63 14.46
C ARG A 132 -0.03 7.41 15.20
N SER A 133 -0.32 8.30 16.15
CA SER A 133 -1.44 8.17 17.10
C SER A 133 -2.84 8.16 16.46
N GLN A 134 -2.99 8.74 15.27
CA GLN A 134 -4.27 8.88 14.56
C GLN A 134 -4.39 8.03 13.30
N ALA A 135 -3.54 7.02 13.15
CA ALA A 135 -3.56 6.05 12.06
C ALA A 135 -4.96 5.44 11.83
N ARG A 136 -5.40 5.39 10.57
CA ARG A 136 -6.59 4.65 10.11
C ARG A 136 -6.21 3.21 9.78
N GLY A 137 -7.13 2.28 10.06
CA GLY A 137 -6.90 0.85 9.84
C GLY A 137 -6.09 0.18 10.96
N ARG A 138 -6.57 0.28 12.20
CA ARG A 138 -6.01 -0.52 13.31
C ARG A 138 -6.39 -1.99 13.12
N HIS A 139 -5.51 -2.79 12.54
CA HIS A 139 -5.68 -4.23 12.52
C HIS A 139 -5.03 -4.87 13.74
N LYS A 140 -5.81 -5.54 14.58
CA LYS A 140 -5.31 -6.41 15.66
C LYS A 140 -5.61 -7.86 15.26
N GLY A 141 -4.80 -8.43 14.38
CA GLY A 141 -4.94 -9.82 13.94
C GLY A 141 -3.72 -10.25 13.14
N LYS A 142 -3.32 -11.53 13.24
CA LYS A 142 -2.39 -12.12 12.28
C LYS A 142 -3.21 -12.41 11.03
N ASP A 143 -2.80 -11.88 9.88
CA ASP A 143 -3.44 -12.21 8.61
C ASP A 143 -2.66 -13.35 7.97
N GLU A 144 -3.33 -14.45 7.68
CA GLU A 144 -2.72 -15.56 6.95
C GLU A 144 -2.49 -15.10 5.50
N VAL A 145 -1.22 -15.04 5.10
CA VAL A 145 -0.83 -14.72 3.74
C VAL A 145 -1.16 -15.93 2.87
N GLY A 146 -2.37 -15.91 2.33
CA GLY A 146 -2.98 -16.98 1.56
C GLY A 146 -4.36 -16.51 1.10
N GLY A 147 -4.38 -15.57 0.16
CA GLY A 147 -5.63 -15.05 -0.42
C GLY A 147 -6.51 -14.35 0.60
N LEU A 148 -6.11 -13.16 1.03
CA LEU A 148 -6.95 -12.27 1.83
C LEU A 148 -8.24 -11.94 1.05
N LYS A 149 -9.32 -12.68 1.31
CA LYS A 149 -10.67 -12.13 1.20
C LYS A 149 -10.92 -11.37 2.48
N VAL A 150 -10.89 -10.04 2.38
CA VAL A 150 -11.38 -9.17 3.46
C VAL A 150 -12.90 -9.30 3.45
N ASP A 151 -13.44 -10.36 4.03
CA ASP A 151 -14.86 -10.46 4.34
C ASP A 151 -15.12 -9.64 5.60
N GLY A 152 -15.12 -8.32 5.44
CA GLY A 152 -15.59 -7.36 6.43
C GLY A 152 -17.03 -6.99 6.13
N GLU A 153 -17.84 -6.75 7.17
CA GLU A 153 -19.14 -6.10 7.01
C GLU A 153 -18.97 -4.81 6.19
N VAL A 154 -19.73 -4.69 5.10
CA VAL A 154 -19.81 -3.45 4.32
C VAL A 154 -20.47 -2.41 5.21
N LYS A 155 -19.64 -1.59 5.87
CA LYS A 155 -20.13 -0.48 6.68
C LYS A 155 -20.86 0.52 5.77
N LYS A 156 -21.91 1.17 6.30
CA LYS A 156 -22.71 2.18 5.57
C LYS A 156 -21.90 3.32 4.94
N GLU A 157 -20.63 3.49 5.32
CA GLU A 157 -19.76 4.59 4.88
C GLU A 157 -18.67 4.18 3.88
N VAL A 158 -18.62 2.93 3.39
CA VAL A 158 -17.55 2.48 2.47
C VAL A 158 -17.49 3.31 1.19
N TRP A 159 -18.60 3.94 0.78
CA TRP A 159 -18.66 4.85 -0.37
C TRP A 159 -17.69 6.04 -0.25
N LYS A 160 -17.35 6.49 0.97
CA LYS A 160 -16.36 7.56 1.22
C LYS A 160 -14.94 7.15 0.84
N PHE A 161 -14.65 5.85 0.80
CA PHE A 161 -13.34 5.28 0.49
C PHE A 161 -13.29 4.80 -0.97
N THR A 162 -13.76 5.66 -1.87
CA THR A 162 -13.74 5.42 -3.32
C THR A 162 -12.83 6.39 -4.04
N VAL A 163 -12.44 6.06 -5.28
CA VAL A 163 -11.61 6.96 -6.10
C VAL A 163 -12.29 8.32 -6.28
N ALA A 164 -13.62 8.34 -6.47
CA ALA A 164 -14.39 9.56 -6.62
C ALA A 164 -14.39 10.41 -5.34
N GLU A 165 -14.63 9.80 -4.18
CA GLU A 165 -14.88 10.55 -2.95
C GLU A 165 -13.58 10.84 -2.17
N PHE A 166 -12.66 9.88 -2.11
CA PHE A 166 -11.49 9.98 -1.24
C PHE A 166 -10.36 10.82 -1.84
N ILE A 167 -10.18 10.76 -3.16
CA ILE A 167 -9.09 11.46 -3.87
C ILE A 167 -9.59 12.33 -5.02
N GLN A 168 -10.91 12.52 -5.14
CA GLN A 168 -11.55 13.31 -6.19
C GLN A 168 -11.09 12.89 -7.60
N GLY A 169 -10.83 11.58 -7.79
CA GLY A 169 -10.14 11.03 -8.95
C GLY A 169 -10.80 11.33 -10.29
N GLN A 170 -12.12 11.54 -10.29
CA GLN A 170 -12.88 11.90 -11.50
C GLN A 170 -12.42 13.23 -12.11
N LEU A 171 -11.87 14.15 -11.30
CA LEU A 171 -11.43 15.46 -11.75
C LEU A 171 -10.10 15.43 -12.51
N TRP A 172 -9.26 14.39 -12.31
CA TRP A 172 -7.87 14.44 -12.78
C TRP A 172 -7.35 13.13 -13.41
N LEU A 173 -7.87 11.96 -13.04
CA LEU A 173 -7.37 10.68 -13.55
C LEU A 173 -7.64 10.47 -15.05
N LYS A 174 -8.74 11.04 -15.57
CA LYS A 174 -9.04 11.01 -17.00
C LYS A 174 -7.96 11.74 -17.81
N ALA A 175 -7.50 12.90 -17.33
CA ALA A 175 -6.44 13.68 -17.96
C ALA A 175 -5.08 12.97 -17.84
N ALA A 176 -4.85 12.22 -16.76
CA ALA A 176 -3.64 11.42 -16.57
C ALA A 176 -3.58 10.18 -17.50
N GLY A 177 -4.67 9.82 -18.17
CA GLY A 177 -4.74 8.67 -19.08
C GLY A 177 -4.65 7.32 -18.37
N VAL A 178 -5.06 7.25 -17.11
CA VAL A 178 -5.05 6.01 -16.30
C VAL A 178 -6.47 5.49 -16.15
N PRO A 179 -6.74 4.21 -16.44
CA PRO A 179 -8.07 3.63 -16.22
C PRO A 179 -8.37 3.55 -14.72
N PHE A 180 -9.61 3.84 -14.33
CA PHE A 180 -10.03 3.75 -12.94
C PHE A 180 -11.53 3.43 -12.84
N LYS A 181 -11.90 2.68 -11.80
CA LYS A 181 -13.27 2.55 -11.33
C LYS A 181 -13.53 3.62 -10.28
N ALA A 182 -14.45 4.55 -10.55
CA ALA A 182 -14.68 5.69 -9.67
C ALA A 182 -15.30 5.31 -8.31
N ARG A 183 -16.18 4.31 -8.31
CA ARG A 183 -16.99 3.86 -7.16
C ARG A 183 -16.97 2.32 -7.07
N LEU A 184 -17.53 1.76 -5.98
CA LEU A 184 -17.61 0.31 -5.74
C LEU A 184 -18.40 -0.43 -6.80
#